data_AF-A0A7L3UB12-F1
#
_entry.id   AF-A0A7L3UB12-F1
#
_cell.length_a   1.000
_cell.length_b   1.000
_cell.length_c   1.000
_cell.angle_alpha   90.00
_cell.angle_beta   90.00
_cell.angle_gamma   90.00
#
_symmetry.space_group_name_H-M   'P 1'
#
loop_
_entity.id
_entity.type
_entity.pdbx_description
1 polymer ?
#
loop_
_entity_poly.entity_id
_entity_poly.type
_entity_poly.pdbx_seq_one_letter_code
_entity_poly.pdbx_strand_id
1 'polypeptide(L)'
;RKIFKVKKSNAEKSKKMEKEEKFFRKTFMYDKEIKVINTATAECSVPSKRRVDLPLTAGEQLDVIDVTEGSAVICRNSEGRYGYVLVEHLNFR
;
A
#
# COMPACT_ATOMS: atom_id res chain seq x y z
N ARG A 1 18.72 23.21 -25.96
CA ARG A 1 17.60 22.28 -25.69
C ARG A 1 18.08 21.29 -24.63
N LYS A 2 17.65 21.45 -23.36
CA LYS A 2 18.15 20.63 -22.24
C LYS A 2 17.52 19.24 -22.30
N ILE A 3 18.39 18.24 -22.27
CA ILE A 3 18.10 16.82 -22.41
C ILE A 3 17.29 16.33 -21.20
N PHE A 4 16.10 15.80 -21.47
CA PHE A 4 15.26 15.12 -20.49
C PHE A 4 15.97 13.86 -19.98
N LYS A 5 16.70 14.00 -18.87
CA LYS A 5 17.25 12.89 -18.10
C LYS A 5 16.12 12.25 -17.28
N VAL A 6 15.15 11.64 -17.96
CA VAL A 6 14.11 10.83 -17.30
C VAL A 6 14.78 9.55 -16.80
N LYS A 7 14.86 9.44 -15.47
CA LYS A 7 15.45 8.33 -14.71
C LYS A 7 14.84 7.01 -15.19
N LYS A 8 15.63 6.21 -15.91
CA LYS A 8 15.26 4.96 -16.58
C LYS A 8 15.09 3.75 -15.63
N SER A 9 14.91 3.99 -14.32
CA SER A 9 14.90 2.95 -13.28
C SER A 9 13.52 2.65 -12.68
N ASN A 10 12.45 3.33 -13.13
CA ASN A 10 11.09 3.11 -12.61
C ASN A 10 10.23 2.17 -13.48
N ALA A 11 10.53 2.02 -14.77
CA ALA A 11 9.66 1.33 -15.73
C ALA A 11 9.41 -0.16 -15.41
N GLU A 12 10.39 -0.85 -14.80
CA GLU A 12 10.25 -2.28 -14.45
C GLU A 12 9.50 -2.49 -13.13
N LYS A 13 9.68 -1.61 -12.14
CA LYS A 13 8.89 -1.61 -10.90
C LYS A 13 7.42 -1.26 -11.19
N SER A 14 7.16 -0.26 -12.04
CA SER A 14 5.79 0.14 -12.40
C SER A 14 4.97 -0.99 -13.02
N LYS A 15 5.57 -1.86 -13.87
CA LYS A 15 4.84 -2.99 -14.47
C LYS A 15 4.39 -4.06 -13.48
N LYS A 16 5.15 -4.27 -12.40
CA LYS A 16 4.77 -5.19 -11.31
C LYS A 16 3.69 -4.59 -10.43
N MET A 17 3.87 -3.32 -10.08
CA MET A 17 2.91 -2.55 -9.28
C MET A 17 1.54 -2.47 -9.95
N GLU A 18 1.47 -2.21 -11.27
CA GLU A 18 0.18 -2.14 -11.99
C GLU A 18 -0.59 -3.47 -11.97
N LYS A 19 0.11 -4.62 -12.01
CA LYS A 19 -0.53 -5.94 -11.92
C LYS A 19 -1.10 -6.19 -10.52
N GLU A 20 -0.35 -5.84 -9.49
CA GLU A 20 -0.82 -5.95 -8.10
C GLU A 20 -1.97 -4.98 -7.83
N GLU A 21 -1.91 -3.76 -8.35
CA GLU A 21 -3.01 -2.79 -8.28
C GLU A 21 -4.26 -3.28 -8.99
N LYS A 22 -4.16 -3.87 -10.18
CA LYS A 22 -5.31 -4.49 -10.86
C LYS A 22 -5.87 -5.66 -10.07
N PHE A 23 -5.01 -6.48 -9.47
CA PHE A 23 -5.44 -7.61 -8.64
C PHE A 23 -6.13 -7.14 -7.35
N PHE A 24 -5.58 -6.10 -6.73
CA PHE A 24 -6.15 -5.40 -5.59
C PHE A 24 -7.51 -4.79 -5.97
N ARG A 25 -7.58 -3.99 -7.02
CA ARG A 25 -8.82 -3.39 -7.53
C ARG A 25 -9.91 -4.43 -7.78
N LYS A 26 -9.55 -5.58 -8.37
CA LYS A 26 -10.50 -6.67 -8.65
C LYS A 26 -10.92 -7.42 -7.39
N THR A 27 -9.99 -7.67 -6.47
CA THR A 27 -10.25 -8.45 -5.25
C THR A 27 -10.98 -7.64 -4.18
N PHE A 28 -10.67 -6.36 -4.09
CA PHE A 28 -11.16 -5.43 -3.08
C PHE A 28 -12.33 -4.57 -3.62
N MET A 29 -12.72 -4.78 -4.88
CA MET A 29 -13.73 -3.98 -5.60
C MET A 29 -13.45 -2.47 -5.46
N TYR A 30 -12.18 -2.09 -5.47
CA TYR A 30 -11.73 -0.74 -5.17
C TYR A 30 -11.80 0.12 -6.43
N ASP A 31 -12.78 1.02 -6.56
CA ASP A 31 -12.96 1.81 -7.78
C ASP A 31 -12.23 3.18 -7.78
N LYS A 32 -11.53 3.51 -6.70
CA LYS A 32 -10.83 4.79 -6.58
C LYS A 32 -9.41 4.72 -7.14
N GLU A 33 -8.77 5.88 -7.23
CA GLU A 33 -7.35 5.99 -7.56
C GLU A 33 -6.47 5.52 -6.40
N ILE A 34 -5.38 4.83 -6.73
CA ILE A 34 -4.41 4.31 -5.76
C ILE A 34 -3.34 5.38 -5.57
N LYS A 35 -3.52 6.22 -4.56
CA LYS A 35 -2.59 7.28 -4.19
C LYS A 35 -2.29 7.20 -2.71
N VAL A 36 -1.06 7.53 -2.33
CA VAL A 36 -0.69 7.65 -0.91
C VAL A 36 -1.38 8.88 -0.36
N ILE A 37 -2.35 8.69 0.53
CA ILE A 37 -3.08 9.77 1.22
C ILE A 37 -2.47 10.08 2.59
N ASN A 38 -1.83 9.10 3.22
CA ASN A 38 -1.18 9.28 4.51
C ASN A 38 -0.06 8.25 4.68
N THR A 39 0.81 8.43 5.67
CA THR A 39 1.86 7.47 6.00
C THR A 39 1.68 7.06 7.45
N ALA A 40 1.75 5.76 7.71
CA ALA A 40 1.58 5.20 9.04
C ALA A 40 2.74 4.27 9.37
N THR A 41 3.03 4.09 10.65
CA THR A 41 4.00 3.11 11.13
C THR A 41 3.26 2.00 11.84
N ALA A 42 3.51 0.75 11.51
CA ALA A 42 2.93 -0.39 12.21
C ALA A 42 3.40 -0.37 13.67
N GLU A 43 2.45 -0.26 14.60
CA GLU A 43 2.75 -0.28 16.04
C GLU A 43 2.96 -1.73 16.52
N CYS A 44 2.21 -2.67 15.93
CA CYS A 44 2.24 -4.08 16.27
C CYS A 44 2.50 -4.94 15.04
N SER A 45 3.15 -6.10 15.25
CA SER A 45 3.30 -7.12 14.22
C SER A 45 2.02 -7.94 14.11
N VAL A 46 1.38 -7.91 12.94
CA VAL A 46 0.13 -8.63 12.67
C VAL A 46 0.38 -9.57 11.50
N PRO A 47 0.23 -10.90 11.68
CA PRO A 47 0.37 -11.82 10.57
C PRO A 47 -0.79 -11.66 9.58
N SER A 48 -0.51 -11.75 8.28
CA SER A 48 -1.52 -11.68 7.23
C SER A 48 -2.53 -12.82 7.39
N LYS A 49 -3.77 -12.53 7.78
CA LYS A 49 -4.81 -13.57 7.97
C LYS A 49 -5.49 -13.98 6.67
N ARG A 50 -5.57 -13.06 5.71
CA ARG A 50 -6.18 -13.30 4.40
C ARG A 50 -5.16 -13.02 3.30
N ARG A 51 -5.42 -13.53 2.10
CA ARG A 51 -4.62 -13.20 0.91
C ARG A 51 -4.62 -11.70 0.57
N VAL A 52 -5.60 -10.97 1.09
CA VAL A 52 -5.83 -9.53 0.96
C VAL A 52 -5.30 -8.72 2.14
N ASP A 53 -4.77 -9.39 3.15
CA ASP A 53 -4.28 -8.79 4.37
C ASP A 53 -2.78 -8.55 4.23
N LEU A 54 -2.31 -7.36 4.56
CA LEU A 54 -0.88 -7.05 4.50
C LEU A 54 -0.27 -7.48 5.83
N PRO A 55 0.77 -8.33 5.84
CA PRO A 55 1.45 -8.65 7.08
C PRO A 55 2.12 -7.39 7.62
N LEU A 56 1.81 -7.04 8.86
CA LEU A 56 2.42 -5.92 9.56
C LEU A 56 3.61 -6.42 10.36
N THR A 57 4.67 -5.62 10.35
CA THR A 57 5.82 -5.79 11.22
C THR A 57 5.93 -4.54 12.10
N ALA A 58 5.95 -4.69 13.42
CA ALA A 58 6.11 -3.56 14.33
C ALA A 58 7.36 -2.73 13.97
N GLY A 59 7.19 -1.42 13.83
CA GLY A 59 8.22 -0.48 13.37
C GLY A 59 8.33 -0.35 11.84
N GLU A 60 7.54 -1.07 11.05
CA GLU A 60 7.52 -0.93 9.60
C GLU A 60 6.69 0.28 9.17
N GLN A 61 7.23 1.06 8.23
CA GLN A 61 6.52 2.20 7.65
C GLN A 61 5.69 1.75 6.44
N LEU A 62 4.45 2.19 6.41
CA LEU A 62 3.42 1.80 5.47
C LEU A 62 2.75 3.03 4.89
N ASP A 63 2.53 3.00 3.58
CA ASP A 63 1.81 4.05 2.88
C ASP A 63 0.31 3.74 2.91
N VAL A 64 -0.47 4.63 3.51
CA VAL A 64 -1.93 4.52 3.54
C VAL A 64 -2.49 5.05 2.23
N ILE A 65 -3.24 4.19 1.55
CA ILE A 65 -3.82 4.43 0.24
C ILE A 65 -5.27 4.94 0.35
N ASP A 66 -6.07 4.27 1.17
CA ASP A 66 -7.46 4.66 1.41
C ASP A 66 -7.90 4.19 2.79
N VAL A 67 -8.89 4.88 3.33
CA VAL A 67 -9.54 4.51 4.59
C VAL A 67 -10.87 3.88 4.24
N THR A 68 -11.11 2.65 4.71
CA THR A 68 -12.42 2.01 4.55
C THR A 68 -13.30 2.30 5.75
N GLU A 69 -14.59 2.07 5.59
CA GLU A 69 -15.54 2.20 6.69
C GLU A 69 -15.22 1.16 7.77
N GLY A 70 -15.16 1.57 9.04
CA GLY A 70 -14.97 0.66 10.18
C GLY A 70 -13.53 0.43 10.66
N SER A 71 -12.72 1.48 10.78
CA SER A 71 -11.36 1.42 11.36
C SER A 71 -10.35 0.56 10.59
N ALA A 72 -10.65 0.18 9.36
CA ALA A 72 -9.70 -0.47 8.46
C ALA A 72 -9.21 0.53 7.40
N VAL A 73 -7.95 0.39 7.03
CA VAL A 73 -7.30 1.14 5.97
C VAL A 73 -6.63 0.17 5.01
N ILE A 74 -6.47 0.61 3.77
CA ILE A 74 -5.64 -0.05 2.79
C ILE A 74 -4.24 0.54 2.92
N CYS A 75 -3.28 -0.31 3.27
CA CYS A 75 -1.88 0.04 3.34
C CYS A 75 -1.09 -0.60 2.21
N ARG A 76 0.04 0.03 1.89
CA ARG A 76 1.02 -0.43 0.93
C ARG A 76 2.39 -0.47 1.58
N ASN A 77 3.10 -1.59 1.41
CA ASN A 77 4.49 -1.70 1.86
C ASN A 77 5.50 -1.27 0.77
N SER A 78 6.77 -1.15 1.15
CA SER A 78 7.85 -0.82 0.22
C SER A 78 8.06 -1.86 -0.89
N GLU A 79 7.54 -3.08 -0.74
CA GLU A 79 7.58 -4.11 -1.79
C GLU A 79 6.52 -3.87 -2.87
N GLY A 80 5.51 -3.04 -2.60
CA GLY A 80 4.40 -2.77 -3.52
C GLY A 80 3.18 -3.65 -3.30
N ARG A 81 3.14 -4.42 -2.21
CA ARG A 81 1.97 -5.21 -1.80
C ARG A 81 0.93 -4.32 -1.14
N TYR A 82 -0.32 -4.59 -1.44
CA TYR A 82 -1.47 -3.93 -0.84
C TYR A 82 -2.21 -4.87 0.08
N GLY A 83 -2.73 -4.34 1.18
CA GLY A 83 -3.68 -5.09 1.98
C GLY A 83 -4.37 -4.27 3.04
N TYR A 84 -5.37 -4.90 3.66
CA TYR A 84 -6.11 -4.31 4.77
C TYR A 84 -5.28 -4.32 6.04
N VAL A 85 -5.41 -3.24 6.79
CA VAL A 85 -4.77 -3.04 8.08
C VAL A 85 -5.73 -2.27 8.96
N LEU A 86 -5.84 -2.62 10.24
CA LEU A 86 -6.62 -1.83 11.18
C LEU A 86 -5.84 -0.58 11.59
N VAL A 87 -6.50 0.57 11.61
CA VAL A 87 -5.91 1.83 12.09
C VAL A 87 -5.46 1.72 13.55
N GLU A 88 -6.06 0.81 14.31
CA GLU A 88 -5.69 0.52 15.69
C GLU A 88 -4.29 -0.10 15.82
N HIS A 89 -3.77 -0.72 14.75
CA HIS A 89 -2.41 -1.26 14.69
C HIS A 89 -1.42 -0.32 14.01
N LEU A 90 -1.88 0.88 13.65
CA LEU A 90 -1.12 1.87 12.91
C LEU A 90 -0.95 3.14 13.75
N ASN A 91 0.28 3.61 13.81
CA ASN A 91 0.65 4.85 14.45
C ASN A 91 0.87 5.92 13.36
N PHE A 92 0.01 6.94 13.38
CA PHE A 92 0.13 8.12 12.52
C PHE A 92 0.91 9.17 13.30
N ARG A 93 2.09 9.53 12.80
CA ARG A 93 2.99 10.49 13.46
C ARG A 93 2.92 11.87 12.82
#